data_AF-A0A352DTY4-F1
#
_entry.id   AF-A0A352DTY4-F1
#
_cell.length_a   1.000
_cell.length_b   1.000
_cell.length_c   1.000
_cell.angle_alpha   90.00
_cell.angle_beta   90.00
_cell.angle_gamma   90.00
#
_symmetry.space_group_name_H-M   'P 1'
#
loop_
_entity.id
_entity.type
_entity.pdbx_description
1 polymer ?
#
loop_
_entity_poly.entity_id
_entity_poly.type
_entity_poly.pdbx_seq_one_letter_code
_entity_poly.pdbx_strand_id
1 'polypeptide(L)'
;MSRASARWTLLLALVPTAAARAADPPAVPEAERVRVIVFGAHPDDAEYKAGGVAALWARAGHAVKLVSVTNGDIGHWDIAGGPLARRRTAESAAVARTLGVASEVLDIHDGELVPSLENRRAITRLIR
;
A
#
# COMPACT_ATOMS: atom_id res chain seq x y z
N MET A 1 18.82 63.65 11.92
CA MET A 1 19.10 62.69 10.81
C MET A 1 18.45 61.36 11.16
N SER A 2 17.17 61.17 10.83
CA SER A 2 16.41 59.95 11.14
C SER A 2 16.42 59.02 9.92
N ARG A 3 16.97 57.81 10.08
CA ARG A 3 17.04 56.79 9.03
C ARG A 3 15.69 56.07 8.94
N ALA A 4 15.00 56.21 7.80
CA ALA A 4 13.81 55.43 7.50
C ALA A 4 14.18 53.95 7.27
N SER A 5 13.66 53.05 8.10
CA SER A 5 13.81 51.61 7.92
C SER A 5 12.82 51.12 6.85
N ALA A 6 13.33 50.71 5.69
CA ALA A 6 12.53 50.03 4.67
C ALA A 6 12.22 48.59 5.12
N ARG A 7 10.94 48.31 5.36
CA ARG A 7 10.44 46.95 5.60
C ARG A 7 10.30 46.22 4.27
N TRP A 8 11.10 45.19 4.06
CA TRP A 8 10.98 44.29 2.92
C TRP A 8 9.94 43.21 3.25
N THR A 9 8.75 43.32 2.69
CA THR A 9 7.74 42.26 2.75
C THR A 9 8.08 41.23 1.67
N LEU A 10 8.58 40.06 2.08
CA LEU A 10 8.81 38.94 1.18
C LEU A 10 7.45 38.29 0.84
N LEU A 11 6.94 38.54 -0.36
CA LEU A 11 5.78 37.82 -0.91
C LEU A 11 6.25 36.43 -1.36
N LEU A 12 5.95 35.39 -0.58
CA LEU A 12 6.06 34.01 -1.07
C LEU A 12 4.94 33.78 -2.08
N ALA A 13 5.26 33.82 -3.38
CA ALA A 13 4.36 33.37 -4.42
C ALA A 13 4.26 31.84 -4.35
N LEU A 14 3.10 31.34 -3.93
CA LEU A 14 2.78 29.91 -3.98
C LEU A 14 2.58 29.54 -5.47
N VAL A 15 3.63 29.05 -6.12
CA VAL A 15 3.50 28.49 -7.48
C VAL A 15 2.85 27.11 -7.32
N PRO A 16 1.65 26.85 -7.88
CA PRO A 16 1.06 25.53 -7.84
C PRO A 16 1.90 24.62 -8.73
N THR A 17 2.70 23.75 -8.11
CA THR A 17 3.31 22.63 -8.83
C THR A 17 2.21 21.64 -9.14
N ALA A 18 1.60 21.77 -10.32
CA ALA A 18 0.84 20.67 -10.89
C ALA A 18 1.82 19.51 -11.11
N ALA A 19 1.84 18.54 -10.20
CA ALA A 19 2.60 17.32 -10.40
C ALA A 19 2.10 16.68 -11.69
N ALA A 20 2.95 16.64 -12.72
CA ALA A 20 2.63 15.98 -13.96
C ALA A 20 2.28 14.52 -13.65
N ARG A 21 1.03 14.12 -13.90
CA ARG A 21 0.58 12.75 -13.70
C ARG A 21 1.31 11.90 -14.74
N ALA A 22 2.06 10.89 -14.31
CA ALA A 22 2.67 9.95 -15.24
C ALA A 22 1.59 9.37 -16.14
N ALA A 23 1.88 9.32 -17.45
CA ALA A 23 0.95 8.76 -18.41
C ALA A 23 0.61 7.31 -18.06
N ASP A 24 -0.62 6.95 -18.37
CA ASP A 24 -1.11 5.62 -18.11
C ASP A 24 -0.38 4.58 -19.00
N PRO A 25 0.21 3.47 -18.48
CA PRO A 25 0.65 2.37 -19.34
C PRO A 25 -0.46 1.93 -20.29
N PRO A 26 -0.08 1.53 -21.52
CA PRO A 26 -1.05 0.97 -22.44
C PRO A 26 -1.72 -0.25 -21.81
N ALA A 27 -3.02 -0.38 -22.01
CA ALA A 27 -3.75 -1.56 -21.61
C ALA A 27 -3.19 -2.80 -22.35
N VAL A 28 -2.97 -3.89 -21.63
CA VAL A 28 -2.53 -5.14 -22.23
C VAL A 28 -3.73 -5.89 -22.86
N PRO A 29 -3.53 -6.60 -23.98
CA PRO A 29 -4.53 -7.50 -24.52
C PRO A 29 -4.99 -8.51 -23.47
N GLU A 30 -6.26 -8.92 -23.50
CA GLU A 30 -6.82 -9.81 -22.49
C GLU A 30 -6.08 -11.15 -22.40
N ALA A 31 -5.65 -11.70 -23.54
CA ALA A 31 -4.88 -12.94 -23.63
C ALA A 31 -3.49 -12.85 -22.95
N GLU A 32 -2.98 -11.64 -22.69
CA GLU A 32 -1.67 -11.39 -22.07
C GLU A 32 -1.80 -10.94 -20.60
N ARG A 33 -3.03 -10.83 -20.07
CA ARG A 33 -3.25 -10.44 -18.67
C ARG A 33 -2.78 -11.54 -17.73
N VAL A 34 -1.95 -11.17 -16.78
CA VAL A 34 -1.49 -12.06 -15.71
C VAL A 34 -2.17 -11.74 -14.37
N ARG A 35 -2.06 -12.68 -13.44
CA ARG A 35 -2.41 -12.50 -12.03
C ARG A 35 -1.12 -12.29 -11.24
N VAL A 36 -1.02 -11.16 -10.55
CA VAL A 36 0.14 -10.81 -9.71
C VAL A 36 -0.28 -10.84 -8.25
N ILE A 37 0.51 -11.52 -7.42
CA ILE A 37 0.35 -11.49 -5.96
C ILE A 37 1.63 -10.95 -5.35
N VAL A 38 1.49 -9.96 -4.46
CA VAL A 38 2.60 -9.42 -3.67
C VAL A 38 2.36 -9.81 -2.22
N PHE A 39 3.32 -10.52 -1.62
CA PHE A 39 3.28 -10.89 -0.21
C PHE A 39 4.14 -9.93 0.61
N GLY A 40 3.55 -9.38 1.67
CA GLY A 40 4.20 -8.66 2.75
C GLY A 40 3.99 -9.40 4.08
N ALA A 41 4.90 -9.23 5.04
CA ALA A 41 4.73 -9.86 6.35
C ALA A 41 3.59 -9.19 7.11
N HIS A 42 3.55 -7.85 7.08
CA HIS A 42 2.60 -7.05 7.84
C HIS A 42 1.63 -6.25 6.94
N PRO A 43 0.52 -5.72 7.49
CA PRO A 43 -0.31 -4.75 6.81
C PRO A 43 0.40 -3.41 6.59
N ASP A 44 0.97 -3.21 5.40
CA ASP A 44 1.72 -2.04 4.91
C ASP A 44 2.85 -2.48 3.96
N ASP A 45 3.43 -3.66 4.17
CA ASP A 45 4.63 -4.11 3.49
C ASP A 45 4.43 -4.20 1.97
N ALA A 46 3.32 -4.79 1.52
CA ALA A 46 3.03 -4.99 0.11
C ALA A 46 2.64 -3.66 -0.55
N GLU A 47 1.83 -2.85 0.13
CA GLU A 47 1.39 -1.53 -0.27
C GLU A 47 2.57 -0.57 -0.40
N TYR A 48 3.47 -0.55 0.58
CA TYR A 48 4.60 0.36 0.65
C TYR A 48 5.67 0.01 -0.37
N LYS A 49 5.99 -1.29 -0.51
CA LYS A 49 7.07 -1.74 -1.41
C LYS A 49 6.62 -1.85 -2.87
N ALA A 50 5.36 -2.15 -3.13
CA ALA A 50 4.86 -2.42 -4.47
C ALA A 50 3.64 -1.60 -4.89
N GLY A 51 3.09 -0.71 -4.07
CA GLY A 51 1.84 0.00 -4.37
C GLY A 51 1.89 0.81 -5.68
N GLY A 52 3.02 1.47 -5.95
CA GLY A 52 3.21 2.20 -7.21
C GLY A 52 3.15 1.29 -8.44
N VAL A 53 3.89 0.18 -8.43
CA VAL A 53 3.88 -0.78 -9.55
C VAL A 53 2.57 -1.57 -9.63
N ALA A 54 1.93 -1.86 -8.50
CA ALA A 54 0.63 -2.49 -8.42
C ALA A 54 -0.45 -1.63 -9.12
N ALA A 55 -0.45 -0.32 -8.89
CA ALA A 55 -1.35 0.60 -9.59
C ALA A 55 -1.09 0.63 -11.10
N LEU A 56 0.17 0.59 -11.53
CA LEU A 56 0.52 0.54 -12.96
C LEU A 56 0.01 -0.76 -13.60
N TRP A 57 0.21 -1.91 -12.95
CA TRP A 57 -0.29 -3.19 -13.43
C TRP A 57 -1.83 -3.25 -13.46
N ALA A 58 -2.49 -2.74 -12.42
CA ALA A 58 -3.95 -2.69 -12.35
C ALA A 58 -4.53 -1.87 -13.51
N ARG A 59 -3.95 -0.69 -13.77
CA ARG A 59 -4.38 0.17 -14.87
C ARG A 59 -4.01 -0.37 -16.25
N ALA A 60 -2.97 -1.18 -16.36
CA ALA A 60 -2.69 -1.95 -17.58
C ALA A 60 -3.69 -3.10 -17.79
N GLY A 61 -4.53 -3.43 -16.79
CA GLY A 61 -5.57 -4.46 -16.87
C GLY A 61 -5.20 -5.80 -16.25
N HIS A 62 -4.06 -5.90 -15.56
CA HIS A 62 -3.69 -7.11 -14.81
C HIS A 62 -4.51 -7.23 -13.51
N ALA A 63 -4.71 -8.46 -13.06
CA ALA A 63 -5.31 -8.70 -11.75
C ALA A 63 -4.21 -8.71 -10.68
N VAL A 64 -4.26 -7.77 -9.74
CA VAL A 64 -3.24 -7.63 -8.68
C VAL A 64 -3.87 -7.87 -7.32
N LYS A 65 -3.18 -8.62 -6.46
CA LYS A 65 -3.57 -8.85 -5.06
C LYS A 65 -2.40 -8.56 -4.12
N LEU A 66 -2.62 -7.73 -3.12
CA LEU A 66 -1.67 -7.44 -2.05
C LEU A 66 -2.04 -8.28 -0.83
N VAL A 67 -1.09 -9.04 -0.28
CA VAL A 67 -1.34 -9.97 0.83
C VAL A 67 -0.44 -9.65 2.00
N SER A 68 -1.03 -9.47 3.17
CA SER A 68 -0.32 -9.46 4.45
C SER A 68 -0.43 -10.83 5.11
N VAL A 69 0.71 -11.43 5.43
CA VAL A 69 0.75 -12.78 6.00
C VAL A 69 0.40 -12.79 7.49
N THR A 70 0.53 -11.65 8.17
CA THR A 70 0.09 -11.44 9.56
C THR A 70 -0.96 -10.34 9.64
N ASN A 71 -1.69 -10.31 10.75
CA ASN A 71 -2.77 -9.34 11.00
C ASN A 71 -2.27 -8.00 11.56
N GLY A 72 -0.99 -7.90 11.92
CA GLY A 72 -0.35 -6.66 12.37
C GLY A 72 -0.73 -6.21 13.78
N ASP A 73 -1.23 -7.12 14.63
CA ASP A 73 -1.87 -6.82 15.91
C ASP A 73 -0.97 -6.31 17.04
N ILE A 74 0.35 -6.27 16.84
CA ILE A 74 1.31 -5.64 17.78
C ILE A 74 2.13 -4.51 17.16
N GLY A 75 1.82 -4.11 15.92
CA GLY A 75 2.60 -3.11 15.16
C GLY A 75 2.33 -1.64 15.49
N HIS A 76 1.78 -1.32 16.68
CA HIS A 76 1.49 0.06 17.09
C HIS A 76 1.86 0.30 18.55
N TRP A 77 2.25 1.53 18.87
CA TRP A 77 2.79 1.89 20.19
C TRP A 77 1.72 1.96 21.31
N ASP A 78 0.47 2.29 20.96
CA ASP A 78 -0.64 2.53 21.92
C ASP A 78 -1.77 1.48 21.88
N ILE A 79 -1.98 0.85 20.73
CA ILE A 79 -3.14 -0.02 20.47
C ILE A 79 -2.58 -1.37 20.06
N ALA A 80 -3.18 -2.46 20.52
CA ALA A 80 -2.76 -3.82 20.18
C ALA A 80 -3.95 -4.79 20.09
N GLY A 81 -3.67 -6.03 19.71
CA GLY A 81 -4.60 -7.13 19.61
C GLY A 81 -5.69 -6.91 18.55
N GLY A 82 -6.84 -7.54 18.77
CA GLY A 82 -7.97 -7.49 17.85
C GLY A 82 -8.40 -6.08 17.38
N PRO A 83 -8.44 -5.04 18.24
CA PRO A 83 -8.69 -3.67 17.79
C PRO A 83 -7.69 -3.17 16.74
N LEU A 84 -6.39 -3.41 16.93
CA LEU A 84 -5.37 -3.02 15.96
C LEU A 84 -5.47 -3.83 14.67
N ALA A 85 -5.62 -5.16 14.77
CA ALA A 85 -5.77 -6.04 13.62
C ALA A 85 -6.92 -5.61 12.70
N ARG A 86 -8.09 -5.28 13.27
CA ARG A 86 -9.26 -4.80 12.51
C ARG A 86 -8.97 -3.46 11.83
N ARG A 87 -8.33 -2.54 12.53
CA ARG A 87 -7.95 -1.24 11.97
C ARG A 87 -7.00 -1.42 10.79
N ARG A 88 -5.92 -2.17 10.96
CA ARG A 88 -4.92 -2.40 9.91
C ARG A 88 -5.49 -3.15 8.70
N THR A 89 -6.38 -4.12 8.93
CA THR A 89 -7.12 -4.78 7.84
C THR A 89 -7.96 -3.79 7.04
N ALA A 90 -8.65 -2.87 7.72
CA ALA A 90 -9.45 -1.83 7.06
C ALA A 90 -8.57 -0.82 6.30
N GLU A 91 -7.40 -0.48 6.83
CA GLU A 91 -6.40 0.38 6.19
C GLU A 91 -5.87 -0.27 4.89
N SER A 92 -5.43 -1.54 4.93
CA SER A 92 -5.01 -2.29 3.72
C SER A 92 -6.12 -2.36 2.68
N ALA A 93 -7.36 -2.62 3.09
CA ALA A 93 -8.51 -2.62 2.18
C ALA A 93 -8.78 -1.24 1.55
N ALA A 94 -8.55 -0.14 2.28
CA ALA A 94 -8.69 1.22 1.76
C ALA A 94 -7.61 1.56 0.72
N VAL A 95 -6.37 1.12 0.95
CA VAL A 95 -5.29 1.27 -0.03
C VAL A 95 -5.61 0.47 -1.29
N ALA A 96 -6.04 -0.78 -1.14
CA ALA A 96 -6.39 -1.63 -2.28
C ALA A 96 -7.47 -1.01 -3.17
N ARG A 97 -8.53 -0.45 -2.57
CA ARG A 97 -9.57 0.32 -3.30
C ARG A 97 -8.99 1.52 -4.04
N THR A 98 -8.05 2.24 -3.42
CA THR A 98 -7.41 3.41 -4.03
C THR A 98 -6.55 3.02 -5.23
N LEU A 99 -5.85 1.89 -5.17
CA LEU A 99 -4.97 1.41 -6.23
C LEU A 99 -5.71 0.63 -7.34
N GLY A 100 -6.98 0.28 -7.12
CA GLY A 100 -7.74 -0.57 -8.06
C GLY A 100 -7.31 -2.04 -8.03
N VAL A 101 -6.88 -2.53 -6.86
CA VAL A 101 -6.37 -3.90 -6.65
C VAL A 101 -7.16 -4.63 -5.57
N ALA A 102 -6.94 -5.94 -5.42
CA ALA A 102 -7.45 -6.72 -4.29
C ALA A 102 -6.46 -6.71 -3.12
N SER A 103 -6.95 -6.92 -1.90
CA SER A 103 -6.12 -7.16 -0.72
C SER A 103 -6.64 -8.31 0.12
N GLU A 104 -5.74 -8.99 0.85
CA GLU A 104 -6.09 -9.96 1.89
C GLU A 104 -5.11 -9.89 3.06
N VAL A 105 -5.62 -9.89 4.28
CA VAL A 105 -4.82 -9.97 5.51
C VAL A 105 -5.13 -11.31 6.15
N LEU A 106 -4.10 -12.14 6.35
CA LEU A 106 -4.24 -13.44 7.00
C LEU A 106 -4.33 -13.28 8.52
N ASP A 107 -5.05 -14.20 9.16
CA ASP A 107 -5.20 -14.22 10.61
C ASP A 107 -4.08 -15.01 11.29
N ILE A 108 -2.86 -14.47 11.20
CA ILE A 108 -1.68 -14.94 11.91
C ILE A 108 -1.20 -13.78 12.79
N HIS A 109 -0.93 -14.03 14.07
CA HIS A 109 -0.43 -13.01 15.00
C HIS A 109 0.88 -12.42 14.51
N ASP A 110 0.99 -11.10 14.62
CA ASP A 110 2.18 -10.36 14.23
C ASP A 110 3.35 -10.70 15.17
N GLY A 111 4.55 -10.86 14.61
CA GLY A 111 5.73 -11.40 15.31
C GLY A 111 5.74 -12.91 15.56
N GLU A 112 4.64 -13.63 15.30
CA GLU A 112 4.52 -15.08 15.57
C GLU A 112 4.53 -15.96 14.31
N LEU A 113 4.80 -15.38 13.14
CA LEU A 113 4.89 -16.13 11.89
C LEU A 113 6.08 -17.11 11.91
N VAL A 114 5.77 -18.42 11.81
CA VAL A 114 6.78 -19.48 11.73
C VAL A 114 6.85 -20.13 10.34
N PRO A 115 8.01 -20.65 9.91
CA PRO A 115 8.19 -21.36 8.63
C PRO A 115 7.63 -22.80 8.66
N SER A 116 6.36 -22.96 9.04
CA SER A 116 5.69 -24.25 9.16
C SER A 116 5.15 -24.78 7.82
N LEU A 117 4.81 -26.07 7.76
CA LEU A 117 4.07 -26.61 6.59
C LEU A 117 2.66 -26.03 6.49
N GLU A 118 2.04 -25.71 7.63
CA GLU A 118 0.72 -25.09 7.69
C GLU A 118 0.72 -23.72 7.02
N ASN A 119 1.66 -22.84 7.40
CA ASN A 119 1.76 -21.50 6.82
C ASN A 119 2.15 -21.56 5.34
N ARG A 120 3.01 -22.50 4.94
CA ARG A 120 3.30 -22.76 3.52
C ARG A 120 2.06 -23.17 2.73
N ARG A 121 1.19 -24.00 3.31
CA ARG A 121 -0.10 -24.38 2.70
C ARG A 121 -1.06 -23.20 2.62
N ALA A 122 -1.13 -22.36 3.64
CA ALA A 122 -1.93 -21.13 3.61
C ALA A 122 -1.51 -20.21 2.45
N ILE A 123 -0.20 -19.96 2.31
CA ILE A 123 0.34 -19.18 1.19
C ILE A 123 0.04 -19.87 -0.16
N THR A 124 0.21 -21.19 -0.25
CA THR A 124 -0.03 -21.94 -1.50
C THR A 124 -1.49 -21.87 -1.96
N ARG A 125 -2.47 -21.86 -1.04
CA ARG A 125 -3.89 -21.68 -1.35
C ARG A 125 -4.23 -20.30 -1.94
N LEU A 126 -3.40 -19.30 -1.69
CA LEU A 126 -3.59 -17.99 -2.32
C LEU A 126 -3.06 -17.96 -3.76
N ILE A 127 -2.09 -18.82 -4.06
CA ILE A 127 -1.46 -18.95 -5.38
C ILE A 127 -2.30 -19.84 -6.31
N ARG A 128 -3.01 -20.85 -5.77
CA ARG A 128 -3.71 -21.90 -6.51
C ARG A 128 -5.12 -22.09 -5.98
#